data_AF-A0A7J9AXH0-F1
#
_entry.id   AF-A0A7J9AXH0-F1
#
_cell.length_a   1.000
_cell.length_b   1.000
_cell.length_c   1.000
_cell.angle_alpha   90.00
_cell.angle_beta   90.00
_cell.angle_gamma   90.00
#
_symmetry.space_group_name_H-M   'P 1'
#
loop_
_entity.id
_entity.type
_entity.pdbx_description
1 polymer ?
#
loop_
_entity_poly.entity_id
_entity_poly.type
_entity_poly.pdbx_seq_one_letter_code
_entity_poly.pdbx_strand_id
1 'polypeptide(L)'
;MRFPFIGSAMLLSLFLLFKFLSKDLVNAVLTCYFFVLGTVALSATILPAMKRFLPKHWNEDLIIWHFPYFRSLEIEFTRSQIIAAIPGSFFCAWYASQKHWLANNILGLAFCIQGIEMLSLGSFKTGAILLVRIGVVILISLFVHWKLGFLYTIYYGFFSLP
;
A
#
# COMPACT_ATOMS: atom_id res chain seq x y z
N MET A 1 1.01 -26.65 2.47
CA MET A 1 2.30 -26.52 1.74
C MET A 1 2.09 -26.11 0.27
N ARG A 2 1.29 -25.07 -0.02
CA ARG A 2 1.07 -24.55 -1.40
C ARG A 2 1.80 -23.25 -1.69
N PHE A 3 2.33 -22.62 -0.63
CA PHE A 3 2.92 -21.29 -0.64
C PHE A 3 4.08 -21.09 -1.64
N PRO A 4 5.05 -22.02 -1.81
CA PRO A 4 6.16 -21.79 -2.74
C PRO A 4 5.76 -21.89 -4.22
N PHE A 5 4.78 -22.73 -4.57
CA PHE A 5 4.31 -22.85 -5.96
C PHE A 5 3.46 -21.66 -6.39
N ILE A 6 2.58 -21.15 -5.51
CA ILE A 6 1.81 -19.93 -5.79
C ILE A 6 2.75 -18.74 -5.95
N GLY A 7 3.82 -18.63 -5.13
CA GLY A 7 4.81 -17.56 -5.26
C GLY A 7 5.54 -17.57 -6.59
N SER A 8 5.99 -18.74 -7.05
CA SER A 8 6.66 -18.88 -8.36
C SER A 8 5.73 -18.55 -9.53
N ALA A 9 4.47 -19.00 -9.48
CA ALA A 9 3.46 -18.66 -10.49
C ALA A 9 3.14 -17.15 -10.51
N MET A 10 3.04 -16.50 -9.36
CA MET A 10 2.84 -15.05 -9.23
C MET A 10 4.00 -14.25 -9.84
N LEU A 11 5.24 -14.64 -9.54
CA LEU A 11 6.43 -13.98 -10.07
C LEU A 11 6.53 -14.15 -11.60
N LEU A 12 6.23 -15.33 -12.12
CA LEU A 12 6.20 -15.58 -13.57
C LEU A 12 5.11 -14.74 -14.25
N SER A 13 3.93 -14.64 -13.66
CA SER A 13 2.83 -13.81 -14.20
C SER A 13 3.18 -12.33 -14.18
N LEU A 14 3.84 -11.84 -13.13
CA LEU A 14 4.27 -10.45 -13.01
C LEU A 14 5.40 -10.12 -14.00
N PHE A 15 6.31 -11.07 -14.24
CA PHE A 15 7.35 -10.94 -15.27
C PHE A 15 6.75 -10.83 -16.68
N LEU A 16 5.77 -11.68 -17.01
CA LEU A 16 5.07 -11.59 -18.30
C LEU A 16 4.31 -10.28 -18.44
N LEU A 17 3.64 -9.83 -17.38
CA LEU A 17 2.94 -8.54 -17.36
C LEU A 17 3.89 -7.39 -17.72
N PHE A 18 5.06 -7.30 -17.08
CA PHE A 18 6.03 -6.24 -17.40
C PHE A 18 6.71 -6.40 -18.76
N LYS A 19 6.81 -7.62 -19.29
CA LYS A 19 7.38 -7.88 -20.60
C LYS A 19 6.43 -7.52 -21.75
N PHE A 20 5.12 -7.70 -21.56
CA PHE A 20 4.12 -7.44 -22.59
C PHE A 20 3.48 -6.05 -22.49
N LEU A 21 3.51 -5.39 -21.33
CA LEU A 21 3.04 -4.01 -21.20
C LEU A 21 4.12 -3.00 -21.57
N SER A 22 3.77 -2.04 -22.44
CA SER A 22 4.57 -0.85 -22.68
C SER A 22 4.60 0.06 -21.45
N LYS A 23 5.67 0.86 -21.31
CA LYS A 23 5.88 1.77 -20.16
C LYS A 23 4.67 2.68 -19.90
N ASP A 24 4.01 3.13 -20.96
CA ASP A 24 2.83 3.99 -20.87
C ASP A 24 1.61 3.26 -20.32
N LEU A 25 1.41 1.99 -20.72
CA LEU A 25 0.30 1.17 -20.22
C LEU A 25 0.51 0.80 -18.75
N VAL A 26 1.75 0.47 -18.35
CA VAL A 26 2.07 0.23 -16.93
C VAL A 26 1.77 1.48 -16.10
N ASN A 27 2.19 2.65 -16.55
CA ASN A 27 1.96 3.90 -15.81
C ASN A 27 0.47 4.25 -15.71
N ALA A 28 -0.30 4.03 -16.78
CA ALA A 28 -1.74 4.24 -16.78
C ALA A 28 -2.47 3.27 -15.83
N VAL A 29 -2.14 1.97 -15.89
CA VAL A 29 -2.72 0.95 -15.01
C VAL A 29 -2.36 1.23 -13.55
N LEU A 30 -1.10 1.60 -13.28
CA LEU A 30 -0.63 1.94 -11.94
C LEU A 30 -1.34 3.17 -11.40
N THR A 31 -1.55 4.20 -12.22
CA THR A 31 -2.31 5.40 -11.85
C THR A 31 -3.77 5.06 -11.55
N CYS A 32 -4.41 4.23 -12.37
CA CYS A 32 -5.78 3.76 -12.14
C CYS A 32 -5.88 2.93 -10.84
N TYR A 33 -4.92 2.04 -10.61
CA TYR A 33 -4.84 1.23 -9.40
C TYR A 33 -4.68 2.09 -8.15
N PHE A 34 -3.75 3.05 -8.16
CA PHE A 34 -3.57 4.00 -7.07
C PHE A 34 -4.77 4.90 -6.86
N PHE A 35 -5.51 5.23 -7.92
CA PHE A 35 -6.75 6.01 -7.80
C PHE A 35 -7.86 5.23 -7.09
N VAL A 36 -8.12 3.99 -7.53
CA VAL A 36 -9.19 3.16 -6.95
C VAL A 36 -8.85 2.79 -5.50
N LEU A 37 -7.66 2.25 -5.25
CA LEU A 37 -7.27 1.88 -3.90
C LEU A 37 -7.03 3.10 -3.00
N GLY A 38 -6.54 4.19 -3.57
CA GLY A 38 -6.31 5.44 -2.84
C GLY A 38 -7.61 6.06 -2.37
N THR A 39 -8.66 6.03 -3.19
CA THR A 39 -10.00 6.48 -2.79
C THR A 39 -10.53 5.65 -1.62
N VAL A 40 -10.40 4.32 -1.69
CA VAL A 40 -10.82 3.41 -0.61
C VAL A 40 -10.01 3.68 0.67
N ALA A 41 -8.68 3.70 0.58
CA ALA A 41 -7.82 3.94 1.74
C ALA A 41 -8.02 5.33 2.37
N LEU A 42 -8.23 6.37 1.56
CA LEU A 42 -8.55 7.72 2.05
C LEU A 42 -9.92 7.75 2.72
N SER A 43 -10.93 7.14 2.12
CA SER A 43 -12.27 7.08 2.73
C SER A 43 -12.26 6.34 4.07
N ALA A 44 -11.50 5.24 4.17
CA ALA A 44 -11.35 4.46 5.39
C ALA A 44 -10.56 5.20 6.48
N THR A 45 -9.52 5.95 6.12
CA THR A 45 -8.75 6.77 7.08
C THR A 45 -9.49 8.04 7.53
N ILE A 46 -10.34 8.63 6.69
CA ILE A 46 -11.17 9.79 7.03
C ILE A 46 -12.38 9.38 7.89
N LEU A 47 -12.89 8.16 7.72
CA LEU A 47 -14.04 7.63 8.46
C LEU A 47 -13.92 7.76 9.99
N PRO A 48 -12.84 7.35 10.67
CA PRO A 48 -12.70 7.53 12.13
C PRO A 48 -12.64 9.00 12.55
N ALA A 49 -12.11 9.89 11.72
CA ALA A 49 -12.12 11.34 11.98
C ALA A 49 -13.53 11.93 11.83
N MET A 50 -14.28 11.51 10.81
CA MET A 50 -15.66 11.96 10.57
C MET A 50 -16.65 11.38 11.57
N LYS A 51 -16.45 10.15 12.07
CA LYS A 51 -17.27 9.57 13.14
C LYS A 51 -17.31 10.42 14.41
N ARG A 52 -16.30 11.28 14.64
CA ARG A 52 -16.30 12.23 15.76
C ARG A 52 -17.25 13.42 15.57
N PHE A 53 -17.55 13.76 14.32
CA PHE A 53 -18.44 14.86 13.94
C PHE A 53 -19.84 14.40 13.52
N LEU A 54 -20.03 13.11 13.19
CA LEU A 54 -21.33 12.57 12.79
C LEU A 54 -22.19 12.15 14.00
N PRO A 55 -23.51 12.43 14.01
CA PRO A 55 -24.44 11.96 15.04
C PRO A 55 -24.61 10.43 14.99
N LYS A 56 -24.72 9.79 16.18
CA LYS A 56 -24.76 8.31 16.38
C LYS A 56 -25.71 7.56 15.43
N HIS A 57 -26.84 8.16 15.07
CA HIS A 57 -27.88 7.55 14.23
C HIS A 57 -27.39 7.12 12.84
N TRP A 58 -26.33 7.74 12.30
CA TRP A 58 -25.79 7.38 10.97
C TRP A 58 -24.80 6.21 10.97
N ASN A 59 -24.40 5.76 12.16
CA ASN A 59 -23.41 4.70 12.36
C ASN A 59 -24.06 3.33 12.62
N GLU A 60 -25.39 3.27 12.83
CA GLU A 60 -26.12 2.06 13.26
C GLU A 60 -26.84 1.35 12.10
N ASP A 61 -27.08 2.00 10.95
CA ASP A 61 -27.65 1.37 9.75
C ASP A 61 -26.57 0.62 8.95
N LEU A 62 -26.27 -0.62 9.38
CA LEU A 62 -25.49 -1.58 8.60
C LEU A 62 -26.36 -2.09 7.43
N ILE A 63 -26.16 -1.56 6.23
CA ILE A 63 -26.76 -2.12 5.01
C ILE A 63 -25.91 -3.32 4.59
N ILE A 64 -26.30 -4.51 5.04
CA ILE A 64 -25.67 -5.77 4.65
C ILE A 64 -26.15 -6.13 3.24
N TRP A 65 -25.32 -5.87 2.23
CA TRP A 65 -25.57 -6.31 0.86
C TRP A 65 -25.17 -7.78 0.70
N HIS A 66 -26.15 -8.69 0.69
CA HIS A 66 -25.90 -10.12 0.51
C HIS A 66 -25.76 -10.45 -0.99
N PHE A 67 -24.54 -10.60 -1.49
CA PHE A 67 -24.30 -11.12 -2.84
C PHE A 67 -24.15 -12.66 -2.79
N PRO A 68 -25.08 -13.44 -3.37
CA PRO A 68 -25.17 -14.90 -3.16
C PRO A 68 -24.03 -15.74 -3.77
N TYR A 69 -23.08 -15.15 -4.50
CA TYR A 69 -22.05 -15.87 -5.25
C TYR A 69 -20.62 -15.76 -4.67
N PHE A 70 -20.33 -14.79 -3.80
CA PHE A 70 -18.96 -14.57 -3.27
C PHE A 70 -18.90 -14.71 -1.74
N ARG A 71 -18.74 -15.94 -1.25
CA ARG A 71 -18.81 -16.36 0.16
C ARG A 71 -17.68 -15.85 1.09
N SER A 72 -16.92 -14.82 0.71
CA SER A 72 -15.81 -14.31 1.55
C SER A 72 -15.51 -12.81 1.42
N LEU A 73 -16.36 -12.05 0.75
CA LEU A 73 -16.27 -10.59 0.70
C LEU A 73 -17.47 -10.01 1.44
N GLU A 74 -17.43 -10.09 2.77
CA GLU A 74 -18.30 -9.29 3.65
C GLU A 74 -17.83 -7.84 3.55
N ILE A 75 -18.21 -7.17 2.46
CA ILE A 75 -17.95 -5.74 2.33
C ILE A 75 -19.08 -5.02 3.05
N GLU A 76 -18.90 -4.82 4.36
CA GLU A 76 -19.81 -4.01 5.18
C GLU A 76 -19.72 -2.53 4.78
N PHE A 77 -20.43 -2.14 3.73
CA PHE A 77 -20.55 -0.75 3.33
C PHE A 77 -21.55 -0.01 4.23
N THR A 78 -21.03 0.68 5.26
CA THR A 78 -21.85 1.62 6.04
C THR A 78 -22.22 2.82 5.16
N ARG A 79 -23.43 3.39 5.28
CA ARG A 79 -23.79 4.66 4.59
C ARG A 79 -22.78 5.78 4.85
N SER A 80 -22.17 5.78 6.05
CA SER A 80 -21.07 6.68 6.43
C SER A 80 -19.81 6.53 5.55
N GLN A 81 -19.51 5.34 5.03
CA GLN A 81 -18.38 5.14 4.11
C GLN A 81 -18.67 5.71 2.72
N ILE A 82 -19.91 5.61 2.24
CA ILE A 82 -20.32 6.20 0.95
C ILE A 82 -20.22 7.73 1.04
N ILE A 83 -20.67 8.32 2.14
CA ILE A 83 -20.57 9.77 2.37
C ILE A 83 -19.11 10.22 2.54
N ALA A 84 -18.28 9.45 3.24
CA ALA A 84 -16.84 9.72 3.38
C ALA A 84 -16.06 9.48 2.07
N ALA A 85 -16.57 8.64 1.16
CA ALA A 85 -15.97 8.38 -0.14
C ALA A 85 -16.23 9.52 -1.15
N ILE A 86 -17.25 10.36 -0.95
CA ILE A 86 -17.50 11.53 -1.81
C ILE A 86 -16.32 12.54 -1.77
N PRO A 87 -15.87 13.04 -0.60
CA PRO A 87 -14.70 13.91 -0.54
C PRO A 87 -13.41 13.15 -0.91
N GLY A 88 -13.30 11.85 -0.58
CA GLY A 88 -12.16 11.01 -0.94
C GLY A 88 -11.99 10.83 -2.45
N SER A 89 -13.09 10.60 -3.18
CA SER A 89 -13.10 10.45 -4.64
C SER A 89 -12.86 11.79 -5.35
N PHE A 90 -13.40 12.89 -4.82
CA PHE A 90 -13.09 14.24 -5.34
C PHE A 90 -11.60 14.58 -5.18
N PHE A 91 -11.01 14.28 -4.02
CA PHE A 91 -9.58 14.46 -3.77
C PHE A 91 -8.72 13.56 -4.67
N CYS A 92 -9.13 12.31 -4.88
CA CYS A 92 -8.42 11.40 -5.79
C CYS A 92 -8.56 11.82 -7.27
N ALA A 93 -9.68 12.41 -7.66
CA ALA A 93 -9.91 12.90 -9.04
C ALA A 93 -9.08 14.16 -9.32
N TRP A 94 -8.98 15.06 -8.33
CA TRP A 94 -8.05 16.18 -8.36
C TRP A 94 -6.60 15.69 -8.48
N TYR A 95 -6.23 14.68 -7.70
CA TYR A 95 -4.91 14.06 -7.75
C TYR A 95 -4.55 13.52 -9.14
N ALA A 96 -5.46 12.77 -9.77
CA ALA A 96 -5.26 12.20 -11.09
C ALA A 96 -5.00 13.27 -12.17
N SER A 97 -5.63 14.44 -12.02
CA SER A 97 -5.51 15.55 -12.98
C SER A 97 -4.25 16.40 -12.77
N GLN A 98 -3.85 16.65 -11.52
CA GLN A 98 -2.79 17.62 -11.21
C GLN A 98 -1.42 16.99 -10.89
N LYS A 99 -1.33 15.66 -10.70
CA LYS A 99 -0.10 14.94 -10.32
C LYS A 99 0.73 15.66 -9.25
N HIS A 100 0.07 16.33 -8.30
CA HIS A 100 0.77 17.14 -7.31
C HIS A 100 1.56 16.25 -6.35
N TRP A 101 2.79 16.69 -6.06
CA TRP A 101 3.70 16.00 -5.14
C TRP A 101 3.09 15.82 -3.74
N LEU A 102 2.30 16.80 -3.25
CA LEU A 102 1.66 16.74 -1.93
C LEU A 102 0.59 15.63 -1.86
N ALA A 103 -0.19 15.48 -2.93
CA ALA A 103 -1.26 14.49 -2.97
C ALA A 103 -0.71 13.06 -3.02
N ASN A 104 0.43 12.83 -3.68
CA ASN A 104 1.17 11.55 -3.60
C ASN A 104 1.56 11.20 -2.14
N ASN A 105 2.06 12.18 -1.39
CA ASN A 105 2.45 11.96 0.01
C ASN A 105 1.25 11.65 0.92
N ILE A 106 0.13 12.35 0.71
CA ILE A 106 -1.11 12.10 1.46
C ILE A 106 -1.67 10.70 1.15
N LEU A 107 -1.68 10.30 -0.13
CA LEU A 107 -2.08 8.94 -0.54
C LEU A 107 -1.15 7.88 0.06
N GLY A 108 0.17 8.14 0.05
CA GLY A 108 1.16 7.27 0.68
C GLY A 108 0.90 7.09 2.18
N LEU A 109 0.61 8.17 2.90
CA LEU A 109 0.24 8.12 4.31
C LEU A 109 -1.04 7.32 4.55
N ALA A 110 -2.06 7.52 3.72
CA ALA A 110 -3.32 6.78 3.82
C ALA A 110 -3.10 5.26 3.61
N PHE A 111 -2.27 4.87 2.64
CA PHE A 111 -1.90 3.46 2.44
C PHE A 111 -1.10 2.89 3.61
N CYS A 112 -0.19 3.66 4.19
CA CYS A 112 0.55 3.22 5.37
C CYS A 112 -0.39 2.95 6.55
N ILE A 113 -1.34 3.84 6.82
CA ILE A 113 -2.30 3.68 7.92
C ILE A 113 -3.19 2.44 7.68
N GLN A 114 -3.73 2.29 6.47
CA GLN A 114 -4.57 1.13 6.14
C GLN A 114 -3.78 -0.18 6.17
N GLY A 115 -2.53 -0.16 5.71
CA GLY A 115 -1.64 -1.33 5.77
C GLY A 115 -1.32 -1.76 7.20
N ILE A 116 -1.17 -0.80 8.13
CA ILE A 116 -0.99 -1.09 9.56
C ILE A 116 -2.28 -1.67 10.15
N GLU A 117 -3.45 -1.17 9.77
CA GLU A 117 -4.73 -1.73 10.23
C GLU A 117 -4.94 -3.18 9.76
N MET A 118 -4.53 -3.49 8.52
CA MET A 118 -4.56 -4.87 7.99
C MET A 118 -3.50 -5.77 8.63
N LEU A 119 -2.42 -5.20 9.18
CA LEU A 119 -1.48 -5.91 10.05
C LEU A 119 -2.12 -6.10 11.42
N SER A 120 -3.13 -6.96 11.49
CA SER A 120 -3.72 -7.47 12.73
C SER A 120 -2.71 -8.38 13.45
N LEU A 121 -1.69 -7.76 14.01
CA LEU A 121 -0.77 -8.41 14.92
C LEU A 121 -1.56 -8.73 16.18
N GLY A 122 -1.77 -10.00 16.46
CA GLY A 122 -2.50 -10.47 17.65
C GLY A 122 -1.91 -9.97 18.98
N SER A 123 -0.77 -9.28 18.95
CA SER A 123 -0.25 -8.49 20.06
C SER A 123 0.72 -7.41 19.56
N PHE A 124 0.69 -6.22 20.17
CA PHE A 124 1.69 -5.16 19.99
C PHE A 124 3.13 -5.67 20.17
N LYS A 125 3.31 -6.65 21.07
CA LYS A 125 4.60 -7.31 21.33
C LYS A 125 5.16 -8.00 20.07
N THR A 126 4.31 -8.68 19.32
CA THR A 126 4.69 -9.36 18.07
C THR A 126 5.06 -8.33 16.99
N GLY A 127 4.34 -7.20 16.93
CA GLY A 127 4.68 -6.08 16.05
C GLY A 127 6.05 -5.48 16.32
N ALA A 128 6.37 -5.24 17.60
CA ALA A 128 7.68 -4.74 18.01
C ALA A 128 8.81 -5.72 17.65
N ILE A 129 8.61 -7.02 17.85
CA ILE A 129 9.61 -8.05 17.49
C ILE A 129 9.85 -8.07 15.97
N LEU A 130 8.79 -7.97 15.16
CA LEU A 130 8.92 -7.91 13.69
C LEU A 130 9.65 -6.64 13.23
N LEU A 131 9.37 -5.48 13.82
CA LEU A 131 10.05 -4.22 13.52
C LEU A 131 11.55 -4.30 13.85
N VAL A 132 11.90 -4.82 15.03
CA VAL A 132 13.31 -5.02 15.41
C VAL A 132 14.01 -5.94 14.42
N ARG A 133 13.38 -7.05 14.02
CA ARG A 133 13.98 -8.01 13.09
C ARG A 133 14.24 -7.41 11.71
N ILE A 134 13.28 -6.67 11.16
CA ILE A 134 13.45 -6.01 9.86
C ILE A 134 14.49 -4.89 9.95
N GLY A 135 14.48 -4.08 11.02
CA GLY A 135 15.45 -3.01 11.23
C GLY A 135 16.90 -3.52 11.31
N VAL A 136 17.13 -4.64 12.02
CA VAL A 136 18.46 -5.25 12.10
C VAL A 136 18.93 -5.77 10.74
N VAL A 137 18.05 -6.41 9.96
CA VAL A 137 18.39 -6.89 8.61
C VAL A 137 18.72 -5.73 7.67
N ILE A 138 17.95 -4.63 7.74
CA ILE A 138 18.23 -3.42 6.95
C ILE A 138 19.59 -2.83 7.32
N LEU A 139 19.89 -2.70 8.62
CA LEU A 139 21.17 -2.16 9.08
C LEU A 139 22.36 -3.02 8.61
N ILE A 140 22.25 -4.34 8.70
CA ILE A 140 23.28 -5.27 8.21
C ILE A 140 23.44 -5.13 6.70
N SER A 141 22.35 -5.10 5.94
CA SER A 141 22.40 -4.95 4.48
C SER A 141 23.03 -3.63 4.06
N LEU A 142 22.75 -2.55 4.79
CA LEU A 142 23.30 -1.22 4.53
C LEU A 142 24.79 -1.16 4.87
N PHE A 143 25.20 -1.76 5.98
CA PHE A 143 26.60 -1.91 6.36
C PHE A 143 27.39 -2.77 5.36
N VAL A 144 26.83 -3.89 4.90
CA VAL A 144 27.45 -4.74 3.88
C VAL A 144 27.56 -4.01 2.55
N HIS A 145 26.51 -3.31 2.11
CA HIS A 145 26.55 -2.52 0.88
C HIS A 145 27.59 -1.40 0.96
N TRP A 146 27.69 -0.69 2.09
CA TRP A 146 28.68 0.36 2.29
C TRP A 146 30.11 -0.18 2.33
N LYS A 147 30.33 -1.33 2.99
CA LYS A 147 31.64 -2.00 3.04
C LYS A 147 32.06 -2.53 1.66
N LEU A 148 31.15 -3.12 0.90
CA LEU A 148 31.39 -3.54 -0.48
C LEU A 148 31.67 -2.34 -1.40
N GLY A 149 30.93 -1.25 -1.27
CA GLY A 149 31.16 -0.01 -2.03
C GLY A 149 32.51 0.64 -1.71
N PHE A 150 32.96 0.59 -0.46
CA PHE A 150 34.28 1.03 -0.06
C PHE A 150 35.40 0.14 -0.64
N LEU A 151 35.25 -1.18 -0.55
CA LEU A 151 36.17 -2.14 -1.16
C LEU A 151 36.25 -1.98 -2.69
N TYR A 152 35.11 -1.75 -3.35
CA TYR A 152 35.06 -1.51 -4.79
C TYR A 152 35.80 -0.22 -5.18
N THR A 153 35.61 0.87 -4.41
CA THR A 153 36.35 2.13 -4.61
C THR A 153 37.86 1.94 -4.43
N ILE A 154 38.30 1.14 -3.46
CA ILE A 154 39.73 0.82 -3.30
C ILE A 154 40.23 -0.05 -4.46
N TYR A 155 39.50 -1.08 -4.86
CA TYR A 155 39.94 -2.01 -5.91
C TYR A 155 40.08 -1.32 -7.28
N TYR A 156 39.11 -0.47 -7.64
CA TYR A 156 39.16 0.29 -8.91
C TYR A 156 40.01 1.57 -8.81
N GLY A 157 40.14 2.17 -7.63
CA GLY A 157 41.03 3.30 -7.40
C GLY A 157 42.52 2.91 -7.41
N PHE A 158 42.85 1.70 -6.96
CA PHE A 158 44.22 1.17 -6.98
C PHE A 158 44.66 0.68 -8.35
N PHE A 159 43.72 0.20 -9.18
CA PHE A 159 44.00 -0.27 -10.55
C PHE A 159 43.97 0.85 -11.62
N SER A 160 43.62 2.09 -11.24
CA SER A 160 43.58 3.27 -12.14
C SER A 160 44.77 4.23 -11.95
N LEU A 161 45.74 3.88 -11.12
CA LEU A 161 47.01 4.60 -11.00
C LEU A 161 48.00 4.02 -12.03
N PRO A 162 48.52 4.82 -12.98
CA PRO A 162 49.50 4.37 -13.98
C PRO A 162 50.86 4.01 -13.36
#